data_AF-A0A4Q5QRH1-F1
#
_entry.id   AF-A0A4Q5QRH1-F1
#
_cell.length_a   1.000
_cell.length_b   1.000
_cell.length_c   1.000
_cell.angle_alpha   90.00
_cell.angle_beta   90.00
_cell.angle_gamma   90.00
#
_symmetry.space_group_name_H-M   'P 1'
#
loop_
_entity.id
_entity.type
_entity.pdbx_description
1 polymer ?
#
loop_
_entity_poly.entity_id
_entity_poly.type
_entity_poly.pdbx_seq_one_letter_code
_entity_poly.pdbx_strand_id
1 'polypeptide(L)' 'MKVLYIGHYDVGSTSRMRGEYLKELLPGSVFKAINIDPPLNATPRILRSVGWRYKRGPLISNINNHVKNELKSDYSYE' A
#
# COMPACT_ATOMS: atom_id res chain seq x y z
N MET A 1 -1.65 3.17 -20.00
CA MET A 1 -2.07 2.11 -19.05
C MET A 1 -2.05 2.68 -17.64
N LYS A 2 -2.99 2.31 -16.75
CA LYS A 2 -2.97 2.69 -15.33
C LYS A 2 -2.48 1.51 -14.50
N VAL A 3 -1.52 1.74 -13.62
CA VAL A 3 -0.87 0.70 -12.79
C VAL A 3 -0.91 1.16 -11.34
N LEU A 4 -1.36 0.25 -10.46
CA LEU A 4 -1.42 0.49 -9.03
C LEU A 4 -0.55 -0.53 -8.31
N TYR A 5 0.47 -0.05 -7.60
CA TYR A 5 1.29 -0.84 -6.70
C TYR A 5 0.78 -0.66 -5.26
N ILE A 6 0.43 -1.75 -4.58
CA ILE A 6 -0.01 -1.71 -3.18
C ILE A 6 0.97 -2.54 -2.35
N GLY A 7 1.63 -1.92 -1.40
CA GLY A 7 2.62 -2.61 -0.57
C GLY A 7 3.40 -1.67 0.32
N HIS A 8 4.44 -2.21 0.96
CA HIS A 8 5.41 -1.37 1.67
C HIS A 8 6.07 -0.43 0.66
N TYR A 9 6.10 0.85 1.00
CA TYR A 9 6.66 1.88 0.11
C TYR A 9 7.48 2.94 0.87
N ASP A 10 7.76 2.72 2.16
CA ASP A 10 8.65 3.60 2.91
C ASP A 10 10.07 3.66 2.30
N VAL A 11 10.74 4.78 2.58
CA VAL A 11 12.14 5.02 2.19
C VAL A 11 13.03 3.91 2.76
N GLY A 12 13.93 3.37 1.92
CA GLY A 12 14.84 2.30 2.33
C GLY A 12 14.24 0.90 2.32
N SER A 13 12.94 0.74 2.02
CA SER A 13 12.36 -0.59 1.84
C SER A 13 12.75 -1.21 0.49
N THR A 14 13.09 -2.50 0.50
CA THR A 14 13.32 -3.27 -0.74
C THR A 14 12.05 -3.30 -1.61
N SER A 15 10.87 -3.27 -0.98
CA SER A 15 9.59 -3.20 -1.68
C SER A 15 9.43 -1.92 -2.50
N ARG A 16 9.84 -0.76 -1.96
CA ARG A 16 9.87 0.50 -2.73
C ARG A 16 10.82 0.39 -3.93
N MET A 17 12.05 -0.11 -3.72
CA MET A 17 13.01 -0.29 -4.82
C MET A 17 12.42 -1.12 -5.97
N ARG A 18 11.71 -2.21 -5.64
CA ARG A 18 11.02 -3.04 -6.65
C ARG A 18 9.87 -2.28 -7.33
N GLY A 19 9.11 -1.48 -6.58
CA GLY A 19 8.06 -0.65 -7.15
C GLY A 19 8.57 0.42 -8.12
N GLU A 20 9.67 1.10 -7.77
CA GLU A 20 10.33 2.05 -8.68
C GLU A 20 10.87 1.35 -9.93
N TYR A 21 11.49 0.17 -9.78
CA TYR A 21 11.94 -0.60 -10.94
C TYR A 21 10.78 -1.01 -11.86
N LEU A 22 9.63 -1.42 -11.30
CA LEU A 22 8.43 -1.70 -12.08
C LEU A 22 7.90 -0.46 -12.82
N LYS A 23 7.99 0.71 -12.20
CA LYS A 23 7.61 1.98 -12.84
C LYS A 23 8.52 2.30 -14.03
N GLU A 24 9.82 2.07 -13.91
CA GLU A 24 10.80 2.25 -15.00
C GLU A 24 10.55 1.30 -16.17
N LEU A 25 10.18 0.04 -15.89
CA LEU A 25 9.84 -0.95 -16.91
C LEU A 25 8.52 -0.66 -17.65
N LEU A 26 7.70 0.25 -17.15
CA LEU A 26 6.37 0.57 -17.68
C LEU A 26 6.30 2.04 -18.14
N PRO A 27 7.13 2.45 -19.13
CA PRO A 27 7.16 3.82 -19.60
C PRO A 27 5.80 4.23 -20.20
N GLY A 28 5.39 5.47 -19.94
CA GLY A 28 4.09 6.00 -20.38
C GLY A 28 2.87 5.46 -19.62
N SER A 29 3.08 4.68 -18.56
CA SER A 29 2.00 4.30 -17.63
C SER A 29 1.76 5.38 -16.56
N VAL A 30 0.51 5.53 -16.15
CA VAL A 30 0.17 6.27 -14.93
C VAL A 30 0.36 5.29 -13.78
N PHE A 31 1.50 5.44 -13.08
CA PHE A 31 1.87 4.58 -11.97
C PHE A 31 1.56 5.26 -10.63
N LYS A 32 0.70 4.64 -9.83
CA LYS A 32 0.43 5.04 -8.45
C LYS A 32 0.93 3.97 -7.48
N ALA A 33 1.52 4.39 -6.38
CA ALA A 33 1.86 3.51 -5.26
C ALA A 33 1.03 3.89 -4.04
N ILE A 34 0.41 2.91 -3.39
CA ILE A 34 -0.23 3.07 -2.08
C ILE A 34 0.63 2.37 -1.03
N ASN A 35 1.12 3.16 -0.08
CA ASN A 35 1.99 2.71 0.99
C ASN A 35 1.19 2.12 2.16
N ILE A 36 1.40 0.85 2.50
CA ILE A 36 0.71 0.21 3.64
C ILE A 36 1.46 0.32 4.97
N ASP A 37 2.65 0.95 4.99
CA ASP A 37 3.44 1.13 6.20
C ASP A 37 2.72 1.94 7.30
N PRO A 38 1.93 3.01 7.02
CA PRO A 38 1.21 3.74 8.05
C PRO A 38 0.21 2.90 8.87
N PRO A 39 -0.77 2.17 8.28
CA PRO A 39 -1.68 1.33 9.06
C PRO A 39 -0.98 0.15 9.74
N LEU A 40 0.12 -0.33 9.14
CA LEU A 40 0.96 -1.34 9.78
C LEU A 40 1.60 -0.78 11.05
N ASN A 41 2.26 0.37 10.97
CA ASN A 41 2.97 1.03 12.06
C ASN A 41 2.04 1.48 13.20
N ALA A 42 0.79 1.85 12.88
CA ALA A 42 -0.24 2.16 13.86
C ALA A 42 -0.78 0.92 14.61
N THR A 43 -0.57 -0.30 14.09
CA THR A 43 -1.11 -1.52 14.71
C THR A 43 -0.12 -2.11 15.73
N PRO A 44 -0.54 -2.56 16.93
CA PRO A 44 0.35 -3.25 17.87
C PRO A 44 0.99 -4.52 17.28
N ARG A 45 2.24 -4.83 17.65
CA ARG A 45 3.05 -5.93 17.06
C ARG A 45 2.35 -7.29 17.08
N ILE A 46 1.72 -7.65 18.21
CA ILE A 46 0.99 -8.93 18.35
C ILE A 46 -0.17 -8.99 17.34
N LEU A 47 -0.94 -7.91 17.22
CA LEU A 47 -2.05 -7.82 16.27
C LEU A 47 -1.57 -7.82 14.82
N ARG A 48 -0.36 -7.29 14.52
CA ARG A 48 0.24 -7.45 13.19
C ARG A 48 0.52 -8.91 12.88
N SER A 49 1.17 -9.63 13.79
CA SER A 49 1.53 -11.04 13.59
C SER A 49 0.29 -11.93 13.39
N VAL A 50 -0.75 -11.72 14.21
CA VAL A 50 -2.04 -12.42 14.06
C VAL A 50 -2.70 -12.03 12.73
N GLY A 51 -2.73 -10.74 12.41
CA GLY A 51 -3.31 -10.22 11.18
C GLY A 51 -2.68 -10.81 9.92
N TRP A 52 -1.35 -10.88 9.87
CA TRP A 52 -0.62 -11.45 8.75
C TRP A 52 -0.80 -12.97 8.63
N ARG A 53 -0.83 -13.69 9.75
CA ARG A 53 -0.96 -15.15 9.78
C ARG A 53 -2.35 -15.60 9.34
N TYR A 54 -3.39 -14.96 9.87
CA TYR A 54 -4.78 -15.38 9.64
C TYR A 54 -5.53 -14.53 8.61
N LYS A 55 -4.86 -13.54 8.01
CA LYS A 55 -5.42 -12.63 7.00
C LYS A 55 -6.73 -11.95 7.44
N ARG A 56 -6.89 -11.71 8.75
CA ARG A 56 -8.07 -11.08 9.35
C ARG A 56 -7.71 -10.27 10.59
N GLY A 57 -8.61 -9.38 11.00
CA GLY A 57 -8.46 -8.57 12.22
C GLY A 57 -8.11 -7.10 11.95
N PRO A 58 -7.72 -6.35 13.00
CA PRO A 58 -7.55 -4.90 12.92
C PRO A 58 -6.55 -4.46 11.87
N LEU A 59 -5.39 -5.13 11.76
CA LEU A 59 -4.38 -4.81 10.74
C LEU A 59 -4.97 -4.82 9.33
N ILE A 60 -5.63 -5.92 8.96
CA ILE A 60 -6.14 -6.14 7.61
C ILE A 60 -7.29 -5.17 7.30
N SER A 61 -8.15 -4.92 8.29
CA SER A 61 -9.25 -3.95 8.16
C SER A 61 -8.71 -2.53 7.95
N ASN A 62 -7.68 -2.15 8.71
CA ASN A 62 -7.05 -0.83 8.59
C ASN A 62 -6.32 -0.66 7.25
N ILE A 63 -5.57 -1.67 6.78
CA ILE A 63 -4.95 -1.65 5.45
C ILE A 63 -6.01 -1.49 4.36
N ASN A 64 -7.07 -2.29 4.39
CA ASN A 64 -8.13 -2.24 3.39
C ASN A 64 -8.84 -0.88 3.37
N ASN A 65 -9.14 -0.32 4.53
CA ASN A 65 -9.76 1.00 4.63
C ASN A 65 -8.81 2.10 4.14
N HIS A 66 -7.52 2.02 4.48
CA HIS A 66 -6.51 2.95 3.99
C HIS A 66 -6.42 2.93 2.46
N VAL A 67 -6.30 1.75 1.85
CA VAL A 67 -6.28 1.59 0.38
C VAL A 67 -7.55 2.15 -0.26
N LYS A 68 -8.72 1.87 0.30
CA LYS A 68 -9.99 2.41 -0.22
C LYS A 68 -10.05 3.94 -0.16
N ASN A 69 -9.56 4.53 0.92
CA ASN A 69 -9.55 5.98 1.08
C ASN A 69 -8.59 6.65 0.10
N GLU A 70 -7.39 6.11 -0.07
CA GLU A 70 -6.40 6.55 -1.06
C GLU A 70 -6.93 6.47 -2.49
N LEU A 71 -7.70 5.43 -2.80
CA LEU A 71 -8.35 5.30 -4.11
C LEU A 71 -9.46 6.35 -4.29
N LYS A 72 -10.28 6.60 -3.27
CA LYS A 72 -11.37 7.60 -3.35
C LYS A 72 -10.84 9.03 -3.49
N SER A 73 -9.71 9.35 -2.85
CA SER A 73 -9.08 10.67 -2.97
C SER A 73 -8.65 11.00 -4.41
N ASP A 74 -8.44 10.01 -5.28
CA ASP A 74 -8.14 10.26 -6.70
C ASP A 74 -9.40 10.56 -7.54
N TYR A 75 -10.61 10.32 -7.01
CA TYR A 75 -11.88 10.49 -7.73
C TYR A 75 -12.63 11.77 -7.32
N SER A 76 -12.11 12.57 -6.38
CA SER A 76 -12.65 13.91 -6.13
C SER A 76 -12.26 14.83 -7.28
N TYR A 77 -13.19 15.01 -8.22
CA TYR A 77 -13.15 16.10 -9.19
C TYR A 77 -13.27 17.43 -8.43
N GLU A 78 -12.19 18.21 -8.43
CA GLU A 78 -12.29 19.68 -8.34
C GLU A 78 -12.75 20.25 -9.68
#